data_AF-A0A645E7S5-F1
#
_entry.id   AF-A0A645E7S5-F1
#
_cell.length_a   1.000
_cell.length_b   1.000
_cell.length_c   1.000
_cell.angle_alpha   90.00
_cell.angle_beta   90.00
_cell.angle_gamma   90.00
#
_symmetry.space_group_name_H-M   'P 1'
#
loop_
_entity.id
_entity.type
_entity.pdbx_description
1 polymer ?
#
loop_
_entity_poly.entity_id
_entity_poly.type
_entity_poly.pdbx_seq_one_letter_code
_entity_poly.pdbx_strand_id
1 'polypeptide(L)'
;MRNIESFESVRVFISTLSAQEICVFQDHEAEGISKERETQKYLPYFVYSLRWGIEVLFYEHKFFWSFGNYMVRTHNAIERYVNLIGISFAFVQVLPFICRRFEGYKFQSPQVIKHAVADQLSQELIFETFVQKLENSNIYSAVASAVRRFLGLNEAA
;
A
#
# COMPACT_ATOMS: atom_id res chain seq x y z
N MET A 1 23.56 -5.06 27.37
CA MET A 1 23.35 -3.60 27.48
C MET A 1 23.94 -2.99 26.22
N ARG A 2 23.12 -2.60 25.22
CA ARG A 2 23.62 -2.10 23.93
C ARG A 2 24.11 -0.66 24.10
N ASN A 3 25.25 -0.37 23.51
CA ASN A 3 26.01 0.87 23.62
C ASN A 3 25.17 2.09 23.17
N ILE A 4 25.14 3.15 24.00
CA ILE A 4 24.26 4.32 23.91
C ILE A 4 24.98 5.49 23.20
N GLU A 5 26.20 5.31 22.70
CA GLU A 5 27.03 6.44 22.24
C GLU A 5 26.81 6.86 20.78
N SER A 6 25.87 6.26 20.03
CA SER A 6 25.55 6.67 18.66
C SER A 6 24.08 7.09 18.45
N PHE A 7 23.49 7.84 19.38
CA PHE A 7 22.18 8.45 19.16
C PHE A 7 22.30 9.80 18.44
N GLU A 8 22.09 9.83 17.13
CA GLU A 8 22.02 11.08 16.35
C GLU A 8 20.70 11.88 16.56
N SER A 9 19.76 11.41 17.37
CA SER A 9 18.63 12.22 17.83
C SER A 9 17.92 11.58 19.02
N VAL A 10 17.83 12.28 20.16
CA VAL A 10 16.98 11.89 21.30
C VAL A 10 15.60 12.47 21.08
N ARG A 11 14.58 11.61 20.88
CA ARG A 11 13.18 12.06 20.82
C ARG A 11 12.62 12.16 22.24
N VAL A 12 12.25 13.36 22.64
CA VAL A 12 11.59 13.61 23.92
C VAL A 12 10.08 13.45 23.73
N PHE A 13 9.45 12.63 24.57
CA PHE A 13 8.01 12.47 24.62
C PHE A 13 7.47 13.20 25.85
N ILE A 14 6.53 14.14 25.63
CA ILE A 14 5.90 14.90 26.69
C ILE A 14 4.40 14.60 26.64
N SER A 15 3.86 14.12 27.75
CA SER A 15 2.42 13.95 27.95
C SER A 15 1.98 14.81 29.11
N THR A 16 0.92 15.57 28.91
CA THR A 16 0.23 16.30 29.99
C THR A 16 -0.77 15.42 30.74
N LEU A 17 -1.07 14.24 30.20
CA LEU A 17 -1.96 13.26 30.80
C LEU A 17 -1.14 12.18 31.51
N SER A 18 -1.62 11.75 32.68
CA SER A 18 -1.12 10.57 33.35
C SER A 18 -1.60 9.30 32.62
N ALA A 19 -0.86 8.20 32.77
CA ALA A 19 -1.23 6.93 32.15
C ALA A 19 -2.61 6.41 32.59
N GLN A 20 -3.06 6.77 33.80
CA GLN A 20 -4.33 6.31 34.36
C GLN A 20 -5.54 7.05 33.76
N GLU A 21 -5.34 8.26 33.23
CA GLU A 21 -6.37 9.07 32.57
C GLU A 21 -6.63 8.64 31.13
N ILE A 22 -5.79 7.77 30.56
CA ILE A 22 -5.95 7.26 29.19
C ILE A 22 -6.87 6.04 29.20
N CYS A 23 -8.14 6.25 28.85
CA CYS A 23 -9.16 5.18 28.87
C CYS A 23 -9.26 4.36 27.58
N VAL A 24 -8.54 4.72 26.51
CA VAL A 24 -8.68 4.14 25.15
C VAL A 24 -8.50 2.62 25.12
N PHE A 25 -7.76 2.04 26.08
CA PHE A 25 -7.45 0.61 26.16
C PHE A 25 -8.04 -0.08 27.40
N GLN A 26 -8.98 0.57 28.10
CA GLN A 26 -9.66 -0.05 29.24
C GLN A 26 -10.65 -1.13 28.77
N ASP A 27 -11.33 -0.88 27.65
CA ASP A 27 -12.40 -1.76 27.12
C ASP A 27 -11.94 -2.66 25.96
N HIS A 28 -10.73 -2.47 25.43
CA HIS A 28 -10.22 -3.18 24.26
C HIS A 28 -8.77 -3.65 24.47
N GLU A 29 -8.53 -4.95 24.27
CA GLU A 29 -7.18 -5.51 24.28
C GLU A 29 -6.48 -5.17 22.96
N ALA A 30 -5.40 -4.40 23.05
CA ALA A 30 -4.54 -4.10 21.91
C ALA A 30 -3.23 -4.89 22.02
N GLU A 31 -2.78 -5.43 20.89
CA GLU A 31 -1.55 -6.21 20.80
C GLU A 31 -0.34 -5.36 21.25
N GLY A 32 0.42 -5.86 22.23
CA GLY A 32 1.55 -5.15 22.82
C GLY A 32 1.26 -4.30 24.06
N ILE A 33 0.00 -4.17 24.51
CA ILE A 33 -0.34 -3.52 25.79
C ILE A 33 -0.60 -4.60 26.85
N SER A 34 0.39 -4.93 27.67
CA SER A 34 0.16 -5.79 28.84
C SER A 34 -0.54 -5.00 29.96
N LYS A 35 -1.50 -5.64 30.66
CA LYS A 35 -2.18 -5.07 31.85
C LYS A 35 -1.27 -4.95 33.09
N GLU A 36 -0.02 -5.37 33.00
CA GLU A 36 0.97 -5.22 34.07
C GLU A 36 1.25 -3.74 34.37
N ARG A 37 1.33 -3.38 35.66
CA ARG A 37 1.53 -1.99 36.10
C ARG A 37 2.80 -1.37 35.52
N GLU A 38 3.84 -2.17 35.32
CA GLU A 38 5.09 -1.70 34.72
C GLU A 38 4.94 -1.30 33.26
N THR A 39 3.97 -1.83 32.53
CA THR A 39 3.76 -1.47 31.12
C THR A 39 2.75 -0.33 30.99
N GLN A 40 1.82 -0.20 31.96
CA GLN A 40 0.87 0.91 32.00
C GLN A 40 1.54 2.29 32.03
N LYS A 41 2.71 2.45 32.67
CA LYS A 41 3.45 3.74 32.64
C LYS A 41 3.85 4.18 31.23
N TYR A 42 3.92 3.25 30.27
CA TYR A 42 4.24 3.53 28.86
C TYR A 42 3.00 3.71 27.97
N LEU A 43 1.79 3.66 28.54
CA LEU A 43 0.55 3.82 27.78
C LEU A 43 0.50 5.11 26.93
N PRO A 44 0.94 6.28 27.44
CA PRO A 44 1.02 7.49 26.62
C PRO A 44 1.89 7.34 25.36
N TYR A 45 2.99 6.58 25.46
CA TYR A 45 3.88 6.33 24.33
C TYR A 45 3.20 5.48 23.26
N PHE A 46 2.45 4.45 23.66
CA PHE A 46 1.70 3.61 22.73
C PHE A 46 0.59 4.40 22.01
N VAL A 47 -0.18 5.21 22.75
CA VAL A 47 -1.18 6.13 22.15
C VAL A 47 -0.53 7.04 21.13
N TYR A 48 0.63 7.61 21.47
CA TYR A 48 1.35 8.48 20.55
C TYR A 48 1.81 7.75 19.30
N SER A 49 2.26 6.50 19.42
CA SER A 49 2.61 5.67 18.27
C SER A 49 1.42 5.44 17.33
N LEU A 50 0.23 5.15 17.88
CA LEU A 50 -0.99 5.03 17.08
C LEU A 50 -1.37 6.35 16.41
N ARG A 51 -1.36 7.45 17.18
CA ARG A 51 -1.66 8.79 16.67
C ARG A 51 -0.70 9.18 15.53
N TRP A 52 0.60 8.90 15.70
CA TRP A 52 1.60 9.11 14.67
C TRP A 52 1.35 8.23 13.45
N GLY A 53 0.97 6.96 13.65
CA GLY A 53 0.60 6.07 12.55
C GLY A 53 -0.58 6.61 11.73
N ILE A 54 -1.61 7.14 12.38
CA ILE A 54 -2.74 7.80 11.72
C ILE A 54 -2.26 9.01 10.91
N GLU A 55 -1.40 9.85 11.50
CA GLU A 55 -0.84 11.02 10.85
C GLU A 55 -0.02 10.65 9.59
N VAL A 56 0.86 9.66 9.69
CA VAL A 56 1.62 9.13 8.55
C VAL A 56 0.68 8.61 7.48
N LEU A 57 -0.36 7.83 7.84
CA LEU A 57 -1.35 7.33 6.89
C LEU A 57 -2.06 8.48 6.16
N PHE A 58 -2.47 9.53 6.87
CA PHE A 58 -3.07 10.71 6.23
C PHE A 58 -2.13 11.41 5.26
N TYR A 59 -0.84 11.54 5.60
CA TYR A 59 0.15 12.11 4.68
C TYR A 59 0.36 11.23 3.45
N GLU A 60 0.59 9.94 3.62
CA GLU A 60 0.78 9.02 2.52
C GLU A 60 -0.44 8.98 1.59
N HIS A 61 -1.65 9.01 2.15
CA HIS A 61 -2.89 9.04 1.38
C HIS A 61 -3.03 10.32 0.55
N LYS A 62 -2.63 11.48 1.08
CA LYS A 62 -2.59 12.75 0.32
C LYS A 62 -1.58 12.71 -0.82
N PHE A 63 -0.44 12.03 -0.66
CA PHE A 63 0.57 11.89 -1.71
C PHE A 63 0.23 10.80 -2.73
N PHE A 64 -0.43 9.73 -2.28
CA PHE A 64 -0.85 8.60 -3.11
C PHE A 64 -1.75 9.04 -4.27
N TRP A 65 -2.56 10.07 -4.06
CA TRP A 65 -3.39 10.64 -5.11
C TRP A 65 -3.35 12.16 -5.12
N SER A 66 -2.90 12.74 -6.24
CA SER A 66 -2.95 14.20 -6.39
C SER A 66 -4.41 14.65 -6.54
N PHE A 67 -4.98 15.21 -5.49
CA PHE A 67 -6.29 15.89 -5.53
C PHE A 67 -6.32 17.06 -6.54
N GLY A 68 -5.17 17.52 -7.02
CA GLY A 68 -5.03 18.78 -7.78
C GLY A 68 -5.77 18.85 -9.11
N ASN A 69 -6.03 17.71 -9.77
CA ASN A 69 -6.64 17.72 -11.11
C ASN A 69 -8.13 17.36 -11.13
N TYR A 70 -8.68 16.82 -10.04
CA TYR A 70 -10.06 16.32 -10.03
C TYR A 70 -10.94 17.27 -9.20
N MET A 71 -11.64 18.18 -9.87
CA MET A 71 -12.58 19.12 -9.22
C MET A 71 -13.90 18.42 -8.85
N VAL A 72 -13.89 17.60 -7.80
CA VAL A 72 -15.13 17.06 -7.22
C VAL A 72 -15.80 18.16 -6.39
N ARG A 73 -17.03 18.57 -6.76
CA ARG A 73 -17.70 19.74 -6.16
C ARG A 73 -18.87 19.42 -5.22
N THR A 74 -19.32 18.17 -5.17
CA THR A 74 -20.44 17.77 -4.30
C THR A 74 -19.95 16.94 -3.13
N HIS A 75 -20.54 17.15 -1.95
CA HIS A 75 -20.19 16.41 -0.72
C HIS A 75 -20.18 14.89 -0.94
N ASN A 76 -21.27 14.34 -1.48
CA ASN A 76 -21.41 12.91 -1.75
C ASN A 76 -20.34 12.37 -2.72
N ALA A 77 -19.96 13.15 -3.73
CA ALA A 77 -18.90 12.72 -4.64
C ALA A 77 -17.52 12.79 -3.99
N ILE A 78 -17.25 13.79 -3.14
CA ILE A 78 -16.00 13.88 -2.36
C ILE A 78 -15.87 12.67 -1.43
N GLU A 79 -16.94 12.35 -0.71
CA GLU A 79 -16.99 11.21 0.21
C GLU A 79 -16.71 9.88 -0.51
N ARG A 80 -17.40 9.62 -1.62
CA ARG A 80 -17.17 8.43 -2.45
C ARG A 80 -15.74 8.35 -2.96
N TYR A 81 -15.19 9.50 -3.36
CA TYR A 81 -13.83 9.57 -3.89
C TYR A 81 -12.78 9.28 -2.82
N VAL A 82 -12.92 9.87 -1.63
CA VAL A 82 -12.04 9.58 -0.48
C VAL A 82 -12.11 8.10 -0.11
N ASN A 83 -13.31 7.50 -0.09
CA ASN A 83 -13.49 6.08 0.17
C ASN A 83 -12.78 5.20 -0.88
N LEU A 84 -12.90 5.56 -2.17
CA LEU A 84 -12.21 4.85 -3.24
C LEU A 84 -10.68 4.93 -3.10
N ILE A 85 -10.15 6.11 -2.76
CA ILE A 85 -8.70 6.25 -2.52
C ILE A 85 -8.29 5.41 -1.32
N GLY A 86 -9.08 5.36 -0.24
CA GLY A 86 -8.81 4.51 0.92
C GLY A 86 -8.72 3.03 0.58
N ILE A 87 -9.66 2.52 -0.21
CA ILE A 87 -9.63 1.14 -0.69
C ILE A 87 -8.42 0.90 -1.60
N SER A 88 -8.14 1.83 -2.51
CA SER A 88 -7.01 1.73 -3.45
C SER A 88 -5.67 1.74 -2.72
N PHE A 89 -5.52 2.61 -1.72
CA PHE A 89 -4.34 2.68 -0.88
C PHE A 89 -4.14 1.39 -0.09
N ALA A 90 -5.20 0.88 0.56
CA ALA A 90 -5.14 -0.39 1.29
C ALA A 90 -4.78 -1.57 0.37
N PHE A 91 -5.35 -1.61 -0.84
CA PHE A 91 -5.01 -2.62 -1.84
C PHE A 91 -3.53 -2.59 -2.20
N VAL A 92 -2.99 -1.41 -2.50
CA VAL A 92 -1.57 -1.24 -2.84
C VAL A 92 -0.65 -1.65 -1.69
N GLN A 93 -1.01 -1.37 -0.44
CA GLN A 93 -0.24 -1.78 0.73
C GLN A 93 -0.22 -3.31 0.93
N VAL A 94 -1.35 -3.98 0.68
CA VAL A 94 -1.49 -5.44 0.87
C VAL A 94 -0.96 -6.23 -0.32
N LEU A 95 -0.98 -5.65 -1.53
CA LEU A 95 -0.66 -6.33 -2.79
C LEU A 95 0.68 -7.10 -2.78
N PRO A 96 1.80 -6.56 -2.27
CA PRO A 96 3.08 -7.28 -2.19
C PRO A 96 3.05 -8.54 -1.32
N PHE A 97 2.10 -8.63 -0.39
CA PHE A 97 1.97 -9.75 0.53
C PHE A 97 1.09 -10.87 -0.03
N ILE A 98 0.13 -10.53 -0.89
CA ILE A 98 -0.81 -11.51 -1.48
C ILE A 98 -0.36 -12.01 -2.84
N CYS A 99 0.37 -11.21 -3.62
CA CYS A 99 0.74 -11.52 -4.99
C CYS A 99 2.26 -11.67 -5.14
N ARG A 100 2.72 -12.87 -5.50
CA ARG A 100 4.15 -13.17 -5.71
C ARG A 100 4.81 -12.24 -6.74
N ARG A 101 4.06 -11.80 -7.77
CA ARG A 101 4.56 -10.86 -8.79
C ARG A 101 5.04 -9.53 -8.19
N PHE A 102 4.50 -9.13 -7.04
CA PHE A 102 4.84 -7.89 -6.35
C PHE A 102 5.63 -8.11 -5.06
N GLU A 103 6.10 -9.33 -4.78
CA GLU A 103 6.77 -9.66 -3.52
C GLU A 103 8.04 -8.82 -3.26
N GLY A 104 8.75 -8.45 -4.32
CA GLY A 104 9.92 -7.57 -4.23
C GLY A 104 9.62 -6.15 -3.73
N TYR A 105 8.34 -5.76 -3.66
CA TYR A 105 7.91 -4.46 -3.18
C TYR A 105 7.39 -4.47 -1.73
N LYS A 106 7.55 -5.58 -0.99
CA LYS A 106 7.22 -5.62 0.44
C LYS A 106 7.97 -4.51 1.18
N PHE A 107 7.27 -3.81 2.07
CA PHE A 107 7.80 -2.69 2.87
C PHE A 107 8.30 -1.47 2.05
N GLN A 108 8.07 -1.44 0.74
CA GLN A 108 8.29 -0.25 -0.07
C GLN A 108 7.18 0.78 0.18
N SER A 109 7.43 2.03 -0.22
CA SER A 109 6.41 3.06 -0.11
C SER A 109 5.21 2.75 -1.02
N PRO A 110 3.98 3.10 -0.60
CA PRO A 110 2.78 2.88 -1.41
C PRO A 110 2.86 3.58 -2.78
N GLN A 111 3.62 4.67 -2.90
CA GLN A 111 3.84 5.34 -4.18
C GLN A 111 4.63 4.46 -5.17
N VAL A 112 5.69 3.78 -4.71
CA VAL A 112 6.49 2.87 -5.54
C VAL A 112 5.64 1.69 -6.01
N ILE A 113 4.88 1.09 -5.09
CA ILE A 113 4.01 -0.03 -5.42
C ILE A 113 2.94 0.40 -6.43
N LYS A 114 2.32 1.58 -6.23
CA LYS A 114 1.36 2.17 -7.17
C LYS A 114 1.94 2.32 -8.57
N HIS A 115 3.16 2.84 -8.69
CA HIS A 115 3.83 3.00 -9.99
C HIS A 115 4.09 1.64 -10.64
N ALA A 116 4.62 0.67 -9.90
CA ALA A 116 4.86 -0.67 -10.44
C ALA A 116 3.57 -1.34 -10.94
N VAL A 117 2.46 -1.16 -10.23
CA VAL A 117 1.13 -1.65 -10.66
C VAL A 117 0.68 -0.93 -11.94
N ALA A 118 0.80 0.39 -11.98
CA ALA A 118 0.40 1.19 -13.14
C ALA A 118 1.22 0.82 -14.39
N ASP A 119 2.52 0.58 -14.23
CA ASP A 119 3.42 0.17 -15.31
C ASP A 119 3.04 -1.21 -15.85
N GLN A 120 2.78 -2.18 -14.97
CA GLN A 120 2.32 -3.51 -15.39
C GLN A 120 0.98 -3.46 -16.10
N LEU A 121 0.01 -2.69 -15.58
CA LEU A 121 -1.29 -2.51 -16.20
C LEU A 121 -1.16 -1.88 -17.60
N SER A 122 -0.28 -0.88 -17.73
CA SER A 122 -0.02 -0.22 -19.01
C SER A 122 0.59 -1.19 -20.03
N GLN A 123 1.54 -2.03 -19.59
CA GLN A 123 2.13 -3.08 -20.43
C GLN A 123 1.07 -4.10 -20.87
N GLU A 124 0.26 -4.61 -19.93
CA GLU A 124 -0.82 -5.56 -20.23
C GLU A 124 -1.82 -4.96 -21.24
N LEU A 125 -2.23 -3.71 -21.07
CA LEU A 125 -3.13 -3.02 -21.99
C LEU A 125 -2.53 -2.85 -23.40
N ILE A 126 -1.24 -2.50 -23.49
CA ILE A 126 -0.54 -2.39 -24.77
C ILE A 126 -0.49 -3.75 -25.48
N PHE A 127 -0.13 -4.82 -24.75
CA PHE A 127 -0.08 -6.17 -25.30
C PHE A 127 -1.46 -6.65 -25.74
N GLU A 128 -2.50 -6.44 -24.93
CA GLU A 128 -3.87 -6.81 -25.29
C GLU A 128 -4.32 -6.07 -26.56
N THR A 129 -4.09 -4.76 -26.63
CA THR A 129 -4.41 -3.96 -27.82
C THR A 129 -3.66 -4.45 -29.05
N PHE A 130 -2.40 -4.82 -28.91
CA PHE A 130 -1.59 -5.36 -30.00
C PHE A 130 -2.12 -6.70 -30.49
N VAL A 131 -2.43 -7.62 -29.58
CA VAL A 131 -3.01 -8.94 -29.89
C VAL A 131 -4.34 -8.76 -30.61
N GLN A 132 -5.25 -7.93 -30.10
CA GLN A 132 -6.53 -7.63 -30.74
C GLN A 132 -6.36 -7.07 -32.17
N LYS A 133 -5.39 -6.19 -32.38
CA LYS A 133 -5.10 -5.67 -33.74
C LYS A 133 -4.54 -6.74 -34.66
N LEU A 134 -3.70 -7.64 -34.16
CA LEU A 134 -3.16 -8.75 -34.93
C LEU A 134 -4.25 -9.76 -35.29
N GLU A 135 -5.12 -10.13 -34.36
CA GLU A 135 -6.23 -11.07 -34.59
C GLU A 135 -7.17 -10.61 -35.70
N ASN A 136 -7.41 -9.30 -35.79
CA ASN A 136 -8.24 -8.70 -36.82
C ASN A 136 -7.53 -8.52 -38.18
N SER A 137 -6.24 -8.87 -38.27
CA SER A 137 -5.46 -8.74 -39.49
C SER A 137 -5.46 -10.05 -40.30
N ASN A 138 -5.42 -9.95 -41.63
CA ASN A 138 -5.33 -11.12 -42.51
C ASN A 138 -4.03 -11.94 -42.34
N ILE A 139 -3.05 -11.44 -41.58
CA ILE A 139 -1.77 -12.11 -41.31
C ILE A 139 -1.75 -12.91 -40.00
N TYR A 140 -2.83 -12.89 -39.22
CA TYR A 140 -2.89 -13.55 -37.90
C TYR A 140 -2.45 -15.02 -37.94
N SER A 141 -2.93 -15.79 -38.91
CA SER A 141 -2.61 -17.22 -39.04
C SER A 141 -1.12 -17.47 -39.28
N ALA A 142 -0.48 -16.63 -40.10
CA ALA A 142 0.95 -16.69 -40.37
C ALA A 142 1.77 -16.32 -39.11
N VAL A 143 1.40 -15.27 -38.39
CA VAL A 143 2.07 -14.86 -37.15
C VAL A 143 1.88 -15.91 -36.06
N ALA A 144 0.66 -16.41 -35.86
CA ALA A 144 0.34 -17.42 -34.86
C ALA A 144 1.12 -18.72 -35.10
N SER A 145 1.24 -19.16 -36.36
CA SER A 145 2.04 -20.35 -36.70
C SER A 145 3.54 -20.14 -36.45
N ALA A 146 4.09 -18.96 -36.76
CA ALA A 146 5.48 -18.63 -36.47
C ALA A 146 5.77 -18.60 -34.97
N VAL A 147 4.88 -18.00 -34.17
CA VAL A 147 5.01 -17.96 -32.70
C VAL A 147 4.93 -19.36 -32.10
N ARG A 148 3.96 -20.19 -32.53
CA ARG A 148 3.86 -21.59 -32.07
C ARG A 148 5.13 -22.39 -32.38
N ARG A 149 5.72 -22.18 -33.56
CA ARG A 149 6.98 -22.82 -33.94
C ARG A 149 8.15 -22.33 -33.09
N PHE A 150 8.22 -21.03 -32.80
CA PHE A 150 9.26 -20.46 -31.94
C PHE A 150 9.17 -21.00 -30.49
N LEU A 151 7.95 -21.17 -29.97
CA LEU A 151 7.71 -21.70 -28.63
C LEU A 151 7.81 -23.24 -28.54
N GLY A 152 8.09 -23.94 -29.64
CA GLY A 152 8.21 -25.41 -29.65
C GLY A 152 6.90 -26.17 -29.42
N LEU A 153 5.74 -25.51 -29.53
CA LEU A 153 4.43 -26.12 -29.23
C LEU A 153 3.94 -27.10 -30.31
N ASN A 154 4.67 -27.27 -31.41
CA ASN A 154 4.32 -28.16 -32.51
C ASN A 154 5.09 -29.50 -32.50
N GLU A 155 6.00 -29.74 -31.55
CA GLU A 155 6.83 -30.97 -31.51
C GLU A 155 6.31 -32.06 -30.53
N ALA A 156 5.13 -31.88 -29.96
CA ALA A 156 4.45 -32.92 -29.19
C ALA A 156 3.47 -33.70 -30.08
N ALA A 157 4.01 -34.59 -30.92
CA ALA A 157 3.26 -35.62 -31.65
C ALA A 157 4.11 -36.89 -31.79
#